data_AF-A0A2M6WP50-F1
#
_entry.id   AF-A0A2M6WP50-F1
#
_cell.length_a   1.000
_cell.length_b   1.000
_cell.length_c   1.000
_cell.angle_alpha   90.00
_cell.angle_beta   90.00
_cell.angle_gamma   90.00
#
_symmetry.space_group_name_H-M   'P 1'
#
loop_
_entity.id
_entity.type
_entity.pdbx_description
1 polymer ?
#
loop_
_entity_poly.entity_id
_entity_poly.type
_entity_poly.pdbx_seq_one_letter_code
_entity_poly.pdbx_strand_id
1 'polypeptide(L)'
;MGDLLTWHFWFNYYYIPLSGRAKTGLLIFAIILLVGAAILFFLKKKKDLYAKLRQSLFSFFLTNVILVAFLEFFIYEEVPFFSSHFWFLLWAIELAIWLIILFKQFKKIPMIKKRVEEQKNFSKYLPK
;
A
#
# COMPACT_ATOMS: atom_id res chain seq x y z
N MET A 1 28.66 -7.30 7.65
CA MET A 1 27.63 -6.67 6.79
C MET A 1 27.55 -7.40 5.45
N GLY A 2 27.29 -8.72 5.45
CA GLY A 2 27.51 -9.56 4.26
C GLY A 2 26.40 -10.56 3.90
N ASP A 3 25.28 -10.60 4.63
CA ASP A 3 24.30 -11.69 4.46
C ASP A 3 22.90 -11.27 4.01
N LEU A 4 22.69 -10.02 3.58
CA LEU A 4 21.35 -9.56 3.14
C LEU A 4 20.87 -10.22 1.83
N LEU A 5 21.80 -10.79 1.04
CA LEU A 5 21.51 -11.46 -0.23
C LEU A 5 21.52 -12.98 -0.12
N THR A 6 21.88 -13.54 1.04
CA THR A 6 21.99 -14.98 1.21
C THR A 6 20.59 -15.57 1.36
N TRP A 7 20.25 -16.60 0.59
CA TRP A 7 18.94 -17.27 0.68
C TRP A 7 18.62 -17.72 2.12
N HIS A 8 19.65 -18.14 2.85
CA HIS A 8 19.54 -18.50 4.26
C HIS A 8 19.03 -17.34 5.14
N PHE A 9 19.41 -16.09 4.87
CA PHE A 9 18.94 -14.93 5.66
C PHE A 9 17.43 -14.74 5.58
N TRP A 10 16.85 -14.97 4.41
CA TRP A 10 15.41 -14.78 4.16
C TRP A 10 14.57 -15.96 4.64
N PHE A 11 15.10 -17.17 4.56
CA PHE A 11 14.39 -18.41 4.86
C PHE A 11 14.81 -19.07 6.18
N ASN A 12 15.62 -18.39 7.01
CA ASN A 12 15.94 -18.89 8.34
C ASN A 12 14.68 -18.86 9.22
N TYR A 13 14.35 -20.02 9.77
CA TYR A 13 13.23 -20.19 10.70
C TYR A 13 13.55 -19.67 12.10
N TYR A 14 14.83 -19.59 12.46
CA TYR A 14 15.25 -19.06 13.75
C TYR A 14 15.18 -17.53 13.79
N TYR A 15 14.65 -17.02 14.89
CA TYR A 15 14.56 -15.60 15.19
C TYR A 15 15.96 -14.97 15.17
N ILE A 16 16.22 -14.14 14.17
CA ILE A 16 17.32 -13.20 14.19
C ILE A 16 16.67 -11.86 14.60
N PRO A 17 16.95 -11.34 15.81
CA PRO A 17 16.34 -10.10 16.27
C PRO A 17 16.59 -8.99 15.26
N LEU A 18 15.51 -8.39 14.75
CA LEU A 18 15.65 -7.20 13.92
C LEU A 18 16.49 -6.18 14.68
N SER A 19 17.53 -5.66 14.04
CA SER A 19 18.36 -4.60 14.61
C SER A 19 17.47 -3.46 15.11
N GLY A 20 17.78 -2.87 16.27
CA GLY A 20 16.93 -1.84 16.88
C GLY A 20 16.57 -0.71 15.92
N ARG A 21 17.49 -0.35 15.00
CA ARG A 21 17.25 0.64 13.93
C ARG A 21 16.16 0.21 12.94
N ALA A 22 16.13 -1.07 12.56
CA ALA A 22 15.11 -1.59 11.65
C ALA A 22 13.72 -1.62 12.31
N LYS A 23 13.65 -1.96 13.61
CA LYS A 23 12.40 -1.88 14.39
C LYS A 23 11.86 -0.44 14.44
N THR A 24 12.70 0.55 14.76
CA THR A 24 12.30 1.97 14.74
C THR A 24 11.85 2.43 13.35
N GLY A 25 12.55 1.99 12.29
CA GLY A 25 12.19 2.31 10.91
C GLY A 25 10.81 1.77 10.52
N LEU A 26 10.51 0.52 10.87
CA LEU A 26 9.19 -0.07 10.63
C LEU A 26 8.07 0.67 11.36
N LEU A 27 8.29 1.04 12.62
CA LEU A 27 7.31 1.76 13.42
C LEU A 27 7.02 3.16 12.84
N ILE A 28 8.06 3.91 12.44
CA ILE A 28 7.88 5.20 11.75
C ILE A 28 7.09 5.01 10.45
N PHE A 29 7.44 3.99 9.67
CA PHE A 29 6.75 3.68 8.42
C PHE A 29 5.28 3.31 8.65
N ALA A 30 4.96 2.53 9.69
CA ALA A 30 3.59 2.19 10.08
C ALA A 30 2.78 3.45 10.43
N ILE A 31 3.36 4.38 11.19
CA ILE A 31 2.71 5.66 11.53
C ILE A 31 2.41 6.48 10.27
N ILE A 32 3.38 6.59 9.35
CA ILE A 32 3.19 7.32 8.08
C ILE A 32 2.03 6.71 7.28
N LEU A 33 1.98 5.38 7.18
CA LEU A 33 0.91 4.69 6.48
C LEU A 33 -0.45 4.94 7.13
N LEU A 34 -0.51 4.92 8.47
CA LEU A 34 -1.73 5.14 9.24
C LEU A 34 -2.25 6.58 9.06
N VAL A 35 -1.37 7.57 9.13
CA VAL A 35 -1.72 8.98 8.85
C VAL A 35 -2.20 9.13 7.41
N GLY A 36 -1.53 8.51 6.44
CA GLY A 36 -1.94 8.51 5.03
C GLY A 36 -3.34 7.89 4.83
N ALA A 37 -3.59 6.73 5.45
CA ALA A 37 -4.90 6.08 5.44
C ALA A 37 -6.00 6.97 6.03
N ALA A 38 -5.73 7.62 7.17
CA ALA A 38 -6.67 8.52 7.83
C ALA A 38 -7.03 9.73 6.95
N ILE A 39 -6.03 10.40 6.37
CA ILE A 39 -6.26 11.53 5.45
C ILE A 39 -7.12 11.09 4.26
N LEU A 40 -6.79 9.96 3.64
CA LEU A 40 -7.53 9.43 2.49
C LEU A 40 -8.94 8.97 2.88
N PHE A 41 -9.15 8.49 4.10
CA PHE A 41 -10.48 8.14 4.61
C PHE A 41 -11.42 9.34 4.64
N PHE A 42 -10.93 10.53 5.02
CA PHE A 42 -11.73 11.76 4.96
C PHE A 42 -11.92 12.23 3.51
N LEU A 43 -10.90 12.13 2.66
CA LEU A 43 -10.95 12.59 1.27
C LEU A 43 -11.74 11.68 0.32
N LYS A 44 -11.98 10.40 0.66
CA LYS A 44 -12.73 9.45 -0.18
C LYS A 44 -14.20 9.84 -0.38
N LYS A 45 -14.76 10.66 0.51
CA LYS A 45 -16.18 11.10 0.43
C LYS A 45 -16.47 11.98 -0.81
N LYS A 46 -15.45 12.55 -1.45
CA LYS A 46 -15.61 13.38 -2.65
C LYS A 46 -15.79 12.52 -3.91
N LYS A 47 -17.00 12.53 -4.48
CA LYS A 47 -17.32 11.93 -5.79
C LYS A 47 -16.84 12.83 -6.92
N ASP A 48 -15.60 12.61 -7.37
CA ASP A 48 -14.95 13.35 -8.45
C ASP A 48 -14.24 12.35 -9.38
N LEU A 49 -13.67 12.81 -10.50
CA LEU A 49 -12.91 12.02 -11.48
C LEU A 49 -11.81 11.17 -10.82
N TYR A 50 -11.22 11.68 -9.73
CA TYR A 50 -10.18 11.03 -8.95
C TYR A 50 -10.70 10.11 -7.84
N ALA A 51 -12.02 9.93 -7.69
CA ALA A 51 -12.59 9.13 -6.60
C ALA A 51 -12.11 7.67 -6.64
N LYS A 52 -12.01 7.08 -7.84
CA LYS A 52 -11.48 5.71 -8.00
C LYS A 52 -10.01 5.60 -7.59
N LEU A 53 -9.18 6.58 -7.99
CA LEU A 53 -7.77 6.62 -7.59
C LEU A 53 -7.63 6.79 -6.07
N ARG A 54 -8.40 7.72 -5.46
CA ARG A 54 -8.40 7.91 -4.01
C ARG A 54 -8.85 6.66 -3.26
N GLN A 55 -9.87 5.97 -3.77
CA GLN A 55 -10.32 4.72 -3.16
C GLN A 55 -9.24 3.63 -3.25
N SER A 56 -8.55 3.51 -4.39
CA SER A 56 -7.46 2.55 -4.54
C SER A 56 -6.24 2.90 -3.68
N LEU A 57 -5.90 4.19 -3.55
CA LEU A 57 -4.87 4.65 -2.63
C LEU A 57 -5.26 4.35 -1.19
N PHE A 58 -6.50 4.62 -0.80
CA PHE A 58 -6.99 4.29 0.54
C PHE A 58 -6.88 2.79 0.82
N SER A 59 -7.30 1.94 -0.12
CA SER A 59 -7.14 0.49 0.01
C SER A 59 -5.68 0.07 0.14
N PHE A 60 -4.77 0.65 -0.65
CA PHE A 60 -3.33 0.40 -0.57
C PHE A 60 -2.75 0.75 0.81
N PHE A 61 -3.04 1.96 1.31
CA PHE A 61 -2.59 2.38 2.63
C PHE A 61 -3.19 1.48 3.73
N LEU A 62 -4.48 1.17 3.64
CA LEU A 62 -5.16 0.35 4.64
C LEU A 62 -4.62 -1.08 4.69
N THR A 63 -4.43 -1.76 3.55
CA THR A 63 -3.84 -3.11 3.52
C THR A 63 -2.43 -3.10 4.08
N ASN A 64 -1.63 -2.08 3.75
CA ASN A 64 -0.26 -1.96 4.24
C ASN A 64 -0.20 -1.68 5.74
N VAL A 65 -1.09 -0.85 6.29
CA VAL A 65 -1.19 -0.65 7.76
C VAL A 65 -1.52 -1.97 8.45
N ILE A 66 -2.52 -2.71 7.96
CA ILE A 66 -2.93 -3.98 8.56
C ILE A 66 -1.79 -5.00 8.48
N LEU A 67 -1.11 -5.12 7.34
CA LEU A 67 0.01 -6.04 7.17
C LEU A 67 1.19 -5.67 8.07
N VAL A 68 1.60 -4.40 8.12
CA VAL A 68 2.72 -3.98 8.96
C VAL A 68 2.37 -4.18 10.44
N ALA A 69 1.17 -3.82 10.88
CA ALA A 69 0.72 -4.06 12.26
C ALA A 69 0.67 -5.56 12.60
N PHE A 70 0.23 -6.39 11.66
CA PHE A 70 0.23 -7.85 11.81
C PHE A 70 1.66 -8.37 11.99
N LEU A 71 2.60 -7.98 11.12
CA LEU A 71 4.00 -8.37 11.23
C LEU A 71 4.64 -7.90 12.53
N GLU A 72 4.41 -6.64 12.91
CA GLU A 72 4.93 -6.07 14.15
C GLU A 72 4.40 -6.79 15.38
N PHE A 73 3.12 -7.19 15.38
CA PHE A 73 2.52 -8.00 16.44
C PHE A 73 3.21 -9.36 16.58
N PHE A 74 3.45 -10.09 15.49
CA PHE A 74 4.13 -11.39 15.58
C PHE A 74 5.60 -11.28 15.96
N ILE A 75 6.28 -10.22 15.52
CA ILE A 75 7.66 -9.92 15.94
C ILE A 75 7.72 -9.60 17.44
N TYR A 76 6.70 -8.93 17.98
CA TYR A 76 6.58 -8.64 19.41
C TYR A 76 6.30 -9.91 20.23
N GLU A 77 5.41 -10.77 19.75
CA GLU A 77 5.07 -12.07 20.38
C GLU A 77 6.15 -13.16 20.13
N GLU A 78 7.23 -12.81 19.43
CA GLU A 78 8.36 -13.68 19.10
C GLU A 78 7.96 -15.02 18.44
N VAL A 79 6.85 -15.05 17.71
CA VAL A 79 6.34 -16.27 17.07
C VAL A 79 7.30 -16.66 15.93
N PRO A 80 8.02 -17.79 16.00
CA PRO A 80 9.16 -18.06 15.11
C PRO A 80 8.82 -18.03 13.61
N PHE A 81 7.66 -18.61 13.25
CA PHE A 81 7.23 -18.69 11.86
C PHE A 81 6.84 -17.34 11.25
N PHE A 82 6.07 -16.53 11.99
CA PHE A 82 5.56 -15.23 11.52
C PHE A 82 6.55 -14.09 11.71
N SER A 83 7.57 -14.28 12.56
CA SER A 83 8.68 -13.34 12.74
C SER A 83 9.79 -13.47 11.69
N SER A 84 9.70 -14.48 10.81
CA SER A 84 10.73 -14.74 9.81
C SER A 84 10.83 -13.63 8.76
N HIS A 85 12.05 -13.39 8.26
CA HIS A 85 12.31 -12.38 7.24
C HIS A 85 11.55 -12.63 5.92
N PHE A 86 11.12 -13.88 5.70
CA PHE A 86 10.29 -14.31 4.57
C PHE A 86 9.05 -13.44 4.38
N TRP A 87 8.37 -13.05 5.46
CA TRP A 87 7.16 -12.25 5.35
C TRP A 87 7.39 -10.85 4.80
N PHE A 88 8.58 -10.27 5.00
CA PHE A 88 8.95 -9.01 4.38
C PHE A 88 9.15 -9.14 2.86
N LEU A 89 9.59 -10.30 2.35
CA LEU A 89 9.62 -10.54 0.90
C LEU A 89 8.21 -10.62 0.32
N LEU A 90 7.32 -11.35 1.00
CA LEU A 90 5.93 -11.47 0.56
C LEU A 90 5.25 -10.09 0.56
N TRP A 91 5.51 -9.30 1.60
CA TRP A 91 5.05 -7.91 1.68
C TRP A 91 5.64 -7.03 0.57
N ALA A 92 6.93 -7.17 0.23
CA ALA A 92 7.53 -6.46 -0.89
C ALA A 92 6.89 -6.82 -2.26
N ILE A 93 6.48 -8.07 -2.45
CA ILE A 93 5.73 -8.50 -3.64
C ILE A 93 4.34 -7.87 -3.66
N GLU A 94 3.64 -7.81 -2.53
CA GLU A 94 2.35 -7.13 -2.39
C GLU A 94 2.45 -5.64 -2.78
N LEU A 95 3.49 -4.95 -2.30
CA LEU A 95 3.78 -3.56 -2.67
C LEU A 95 3.97 -3.40 -4.18
N ALA A 96 4.71 -4.31 -4.82
CA ALA A 96 4.95 -4.28 -6.26
C ALA A 96 3.65 -4.44 -7.07
N ILE A 97 2.77 -5.36 -6.66
CA ILE A 97 1.46 -5.57 -7.29
C ILE A 97 0.61 -4.30 -7.20
N TRP A 98 0.54 -3.68 -6.02
CA TRP A 98 -0.20 -2.44 -5.83
C TRP A 98 0.34 -1.29 -6.67
N LEU A 99 1.66 -1.17 -6.81
CA LEU A 99 2.29 -0.16 -7.65
C LEU A 99 1.81 -0.26 -9.10
N ILE A 100 1.71 -1.49 -9.63
CA ILE A 100 1.20 -1.76 -10.98
C ILE A 100 -0.27 -1.35 -11.09
N ILE A 101 -1.10 -1.66 -10.10
CA ILE A 101 -2.52 -1.31 -10.07
C ILE A 101 -2.69 0.22 -10.07
N LEU A 102 -1.97 0.92 -9.19
CA LEU A 102 -2.01 2.38 -9.07
C LEU A 102 -1.52 3.05 -10.35
N PHE A 103 -0.44 2.54 -10.96
CA PHE A 103 0.06 3.05 -12.24
C PHE A 103 -0.96 2.90 -13.38
N LYS A 104 -1.60 1.72 -13.47
CA LYS A 104 -2.69 1.49 -14.44
C LYS A 104 -3.87 2.43 -14.21
N GLN A 105 -4.23 2.72 -12.97
CA GLN A 105 -5.31 3.66 -12.65
C GLN A 105 -4.93 5.10 -12.97
N PHE A 106 -3.71 5.51 -12.66
CA PHE A 106 -3.20 6.84 -12.98
C PHE A 106 -3.23 7.11 -14.49
N LYS A 107 -2.78 6.14 -15.32
CA LYS A 107 -2.86 6.23 -16.78
C LYS A 107 -4.29 6.31 -17.33
N LYS A 108 -5.30 5.82 -16.60
CA LYS A 108 -6.71 5.90 -17.03
C LYS A 108 -7.36 7.26 -16.81
N ILE A 109 -6.80 8.10 -15.94
CA ILE A 109 -7.33 9.45 -15.63
C ILE A 109 -7.48 10.34 -16.87
N PRO A 110 -6.49 10.50 -17.77
CA PRO A 110 -6.65 11.34 -18.95
C PRO A 110 -7.76 10.84 -19.90
N MET A 111 -7.95 9.53 -20.02
CA MET A 111 -9.05 8.95 -20.83
C MET A 111 -10.42 9.24 -20.23
N ILE A 112 -10.54 9.17 -18.90
CA ILE A 112 -11.79 9.50 -18.20
C ILE A 112 -12.11 10.98 -18.36
N LYS A 113 -11.10 11.86 -18.29
CA LYS A 113 -11.29 13.31 -18.48
C LYS A 113 -11.88 13.62 -19.87
N LYS A 114 -11.33 13.02 -20.93
CA LYS A 114 -11.85 13.18 -22.30
C LYS A 114 -13.31 12.71 -22.42
N ARG A 115 -13.64 11.55 -21.87
CA ARG A 115 -15.01 11.01 -21.91
C ARG A 115 -16.02 11.91 -21.17
N VAL A 116 -15.61 12.55 -20.07
CA VAL A 116 -16.47 13.49 -19.34
C VAL A 116 -16.65 14.81 -20.11
N GLU A 117 -15.62 15.30 -20.80
CA GLU A 117 -15.74 16.46 -21.70
C GLU A 117 -16.67 16.16 -22.89
N GLU A 118 -16.54 14.98 -23.50
CA GLU A 118 -17.43 14.53 -24.58
C GLU A 118 -18.89 14.45 -24.10
N GLN A 119 -19.15 13.84 -22.95
CA GLN A 119 -20.51 13.78 -22.38
C GLN A 119 -21.09 15.17 -22.04
N LYS A 120 -20.26 16.12 -21.58
CA LYS A 120 -20.68 17.51 -21.37
C LYS A 120 -21.02 18.20 -22.68
N ASN A 121 -20.27 17.92 -23.75
CA ASN A 121 -20.58 18.44 -25.08
C ASN A 121 -21.87 17.83 -25.63
N PHE A 122 -22.09 16.51 -25.52
CA PHE A 122 -23.32 15.86 -25.98
C PHE A 122 -24.57 16.33 -25.23
N SER A 123 -24.49 16.50 -23.90
CA SER A 123 -25.61 17.01 -23.10
C SER A 123 -25.95 18.48 -23.36
N LYS A 124 -25.06 19.25 -23.99
CA LYS A 124 -25.35 20.61 -24.45
C LYS A 124 -26.31 20.63 -25.65
N TYR A 125 -26.41 19.53 -26.40
CA TYR A 125 -27.23 19.42 -27.62
C TYR A 125 -28.54 18.65 -27.41
N LEU A 126 -28.79 18.12 -26.22
CA LEU A 126 -30.06 17.46 -25.89
C LEU A 126 -31.02 18.48 -25.23
N PRO A 127 -32.23 18.70 -25.78
CA PRO A 127 -33.23 19.53 -25.13
C PRO A 127 -33.69 18.87 -23.83
N LYS A 128 -33.93 19.69 -22.81
CA LYS A 128 -34.40 19.27 -21.48
C LYS A 128 -35.83 18.77 -21.49
#